data_AF-A0AAW2GSY9-F1
#
_entry.id   AF-A0AAW2GSY9-F1
#
_cell.length_a   1.000
_cell.length_b   1.000
_cell.length_c   1.000
_cell.angle_alpha   90.00
_cell.angle_beta   90.00
_cell.angle_gamma   90.00
#
_symmetry.space_group_name_H-M   'P 1'
#
loop_
_entity.id
_entity.type
_entity.pdbx_description
1 polymer ?
#
loop_
_entity_poly.entity_id
_entity_poly.type
_entity_poly.pdbx_seq_one_letter_code
_entity_poly.pdbx_strand_id
1 'polypeptide(L)' 'MPELNIVDENEREYIFELNEEEINRIISQKVKEKSYNITGGQCKSKFNGLKKTYKNIKDHNNKNGNNKRNWSHFEVKL' A
#
# COMPACT_ATOMS: atom_id res chain seq x y z
N MET A 1 -17.36 -12.44 11.89
CA MET A 1 -16.49 -11.25 12.03
C MET A 1 -17.25 -10.09 11.42
N PRO A 2 -17.44 -8.95 12.11
CA PRO A 2 -18.07 -7.80 11.48
C PRO A 2 -17.13 -7.27 10.39
N GLU A 3 -17.70 -7.06 9.21
CA GLU A 3 -17.01 -6.61 8.02
C GLU A 3 -16.41 -5.21 8.24
N LEU A 4 -15.17 -5.03 7.79
CA LEU A 4 -14.49 -3.74 7.81
C LEU A 4 -15.05 -2.88 6.66
N ASN A 5 -16.25 -2.31 6.85
CA ASN A 5 -16.81 -1.30 5.96
C ASN A 5 -16.07 0.03 6.17
N ILE A 6 -14.93 0.21 5.48
CA ILE A 6 -14.21 1.50 5.42
C ILE A 6 -13.66 1.74 4.01
N VAL A 7 -14.56 1.72 3.03
CA VAL A 7 -14.59 2.57 1.83
C VAL A 7 -15.95 2.24 1.23
N ASP A 8 -16.83 3.23 1.09
CA ASP A 8 -18.08 3.09 0.33
C ASP A 8 -17.74 2.37 -1.01
N GLU A 9 -18.56 1.43 -1.49
CA GLU A 9 -18.28 0.75 -2.77
C GLU A 9 -18.07 1.78 -3.89
N ASN A 10 -18.75 2.93 -3.80
CA ASN A 10 -18.54 4.09 -4.65
C ASN A 10 -17.13 4.70 -4.51
N GLU A 11 -16.54 4.74 -3.31
CA GLU A 11 -15.14 5.19 -3.12
C GLU A 11 -14.15 4.19 -3.74
N ARG A 12 -14.41 2.88 -3.69
CA ARG A 12 -13.52 1.88 -4.33
C ARG A 12 -13.52 2.02 -5.84
N GLU A 13 -14.72 2.13 -6.42
CA GLU A 13 -14.90 2.29 -7.86
C GLU A 13 -14.29 3.61 -8.33
N TYR A 14 -14.51 4.70 -7.60
CA TYR A 14 -13.85 5.99 -7.83
C TYR A 14 -12.33 5.90 -7.78
N ILE A 15 -11.74 5.25 -6.77
CA ILE A 15 -10.28 5.08 -6.66
C ILE A 15 -9.70 4.27 -7.82
N PHE A 16 -10.45 3.33 -8.40
CA PHE A 16 -10.00 2.51 -9.52
C PHE A 16 -9.87 3.31 -10.83
N GLU A 17 -10.68 4.35 -11.00
CA GLU A 17 -10.65 5.23 -12.17
C GLU A 17 -9.57 6.31 -12.11
N LEU A 18 -9.02 6.58 -10.93
CA LEU A 18 -8.00 7.61 -10.73
C LEU A 18 -6.62 7.18 -11.28
N ASN A 19 -5.89 8.16 -11.80
CA ASN A 19 -4.51 7.96 -12.18
C ASN A 19 -3.56 7.94 -10.97
N GLU A 20 -2.30 7.54 -11.20
CA GLU A 20 -1.32 7.42 -10.12
C GLU A 20 -1.06 8.74 -9.38
N GLU A 21 -1.07 9.88 -10.08
CA GLU A 21 -0.83 11.19 -9.48
C GLU A 21 -1.99 11.58 -8.53
N GLU A 22 -3.22 11.37 -8.98
CA GLU A 22 -4.45 11.63 -8.20
C GLU A 22 -4.49 10.77 -6.93
N ILE A 23 -4.21 9.47 -7.05
CA ILE A 23 -4.14 8.54 -5.92
C ILE A 23 -3.10 9.02 -4.89
N ASN A 24 -1.90 9.37 -5.35
CA ASN A 24 -0.83 9.82 -4.45
C ASN A 24 -1.17 11.15 -3.77
N ARG A 25 -1.90 12.05 -4.45
CA ARG A 25 -2.40 13.29 -3.84
C ARG A 25 -3.36 12.98 -2.71
N ILE A 26 -4.35 12.12 -2.94
CA ILE A 26 -5.33 11.71 -1.91
C ILE A 26 -4.65 11.06 -0.72
N ILE A 27 -3.71 10.14 -0.95
CA ILE A 27 -2.93 9.52 0.13
C ILE A 27 -2.19 10.58 0.95
N SER A 28 -1.53 11.54 0.28
CA SER A 28 -0.81 12.60 0.99
C SER A 28 -1.73 13.46 1.85
N GLN A 29 -2.96 13.74 1.40
CA GLN A 29 -3.96 14.47 2.18
C GLN A 29 -4.42 13.67 3.40
N LYS A 30 -4.80 12.40 3.24
CA LYS A 30 -5.20 11.51 4.35
C LYS A 30 -4.08 11.32 5.39
N VAL A 31 -2.81 11.33 4.96
CA VAL A 31 -1.68 11.20 5.87
C VAL A 31 -1.36 12.53 6.60
N LYS A 32 -1.59 13.68 5.96
CA LYS A 32 -1.50 15.00 6.61
C LYS A 32 -2.51 15.19 7.74
N GLU A 33 -3.70 14.59 7.63
CA GLU A 33 -4.69 14.56 8.72
C GLU A 33 -4.13 13.91 9.99
N LYS A 34 -3.12 13.05 9.86
CA LYS A 34 -2.40 12.42 10.99
C LYS A 34 -1.14 13.20 11.40
N SER A 35 -1.05 14.48 11.05
CA SER A 35 0.08 15.38 11.35
C SER A 35 1.40 15.04 10.66
N TYR A 36 1.39 14.21 9.62
CA TYR A 36 2.58 13.95 8.81
C TYR A 36 2.60 14.86 7.57
N ASN A 37 3.53 15.80 7.52
CA ASN A 37 3.67 16.69 6.36
C ASN A 37 4.43 16.00 5.21
N ILE A 38 3.73 15.17 4.44
CA ILE A 38 4.28 14.45 3.29
C ILE A 38 3.63 14.90 1.97
N THR A 39 4.39 14.82 0.87
CA THR A 39 3.91 15.13 -0.48
C THR A 39 3.43 13.87 -1.22
N GLY A 40 2.66 14.03 -2.30
CA GLY A 40 2.27 12.93 -3.18
C GLY A 40 3.48 12.20 -3.78
N GLY A 41 4.53 12.93 -4.16
CA GLY A 41 5.77 12.31 -4.67
C GLY A 41 6.50 11.45 -3.64
N GLN A 42 6.47 11.84 -2.35
CA GLN A 42 6.99 11.03 -1.26
C GLN A 42 6.14 9.77 -1.04
N CYS A 43 4.81 9.88 -1.14
CA CYS A 43 3.89 8.75 -1.08
C CYS A 43 4.19 7.75 -2.20
N LYS A 44 4.31 8.23 -3.44
CA LYS A 44 4.68 7.42 -4.62
C LYS A 44 5.98 6.68 -4.41
N SER A 45 7.01 7.38 -3.95
CA SER A 45 8.34 6.79 -3.69
C SER A 45 8.28 5.69 -2.63
N LYS A 46 7.59 5.94 -1.51
CA LYS A 46 7.40 4.94 -0.45
C LYS A 46 6.63 3.72 -0.94
N PHE A 47 5.53 3.93 -1.67
CA PHE A 47 4.69 2.86 -2.20
C PHE A 47 5.43 1.99 -3.22
N ASN A 48 6.20 2.62 -4.13
CA ASN A 48 7.05 1.90 -5.08
C ASN A 48 8.14 1.07 -4.37
N GLY A 49 8.73 1.61 -3.30
CA GLY A 49 9.65 0.86 -2.44
C GLY A 49 8.99 -0.37 -1.81
N LEU A 50 7.78 -0.23 -1.28
CA LEU A 50 7.01 -1.34 -0.69
C LEU A 50 6.70 -2.43 -1.74
N LYS A 51 6.20 -2.03 -2.93
CA LYS A 51 5.94 -2.96 -4.05
C LYS A 51 7.21 -3.74 -4.45
N LYS A 52 8.34 -3.03 -4.54
CA LYS A 52 9.64 -3.64 -4.88
C LYS A 52 10.08 -4.65 -3.83
N THR A 53 10.00 -4.29 -2.55
CA THR A 53 10.34 -5.20 -1.43
C THR A 53 9.46 -6.44 -1.43
N TYR A 54 8.14 -6.28 -1.59
CA TYR A 54 7.21 -7.41 -1.68
C TYR A 54 7.56 -8.33 -2.86
N LYS A 55 7.78 -7.77 -4.05
CA LYS A 55 8.18 -8.54 -5.23
C LYS A 55 9.46 -9.33 -4.98
N ASN A 56 10.49 -8.69 -4.42
CA ASN A 56 11.75 -9.37 -4.10
C ASN A 56 11.56 -10.55 -3.13
N ILE A 57 10.70 -10.40 -2.13
CA ILE A 57 10.37 -11.48 -1.17
C ILE A 57 9.62 -12.61 -1.87
N LYS A 58 8.61 -12.28 -2.69
CA LYS A 58 7.83 -13.25 -3.47
C LYS A 58 8.73 -14.05 -4.41
N ASP A 59 9.59 -13.37 -5.16
CA ASP A 59 10.53 -13.98 -6.11
C ASP A 59 11.57 -14.85 -5.39
N HIS A 60 12.01 -14.45 -4.19
CA HIS A 60 12.89 -15.27 -3.34
C HIS A 60 12.19 -16.55 -2.87
N ASN A 61 10.94 -16.45 -2.43
CA ASN A 61 10.17 -17.59 -1.91
C ASN A 61 9.73 -18.57 -3.01
N ASN A 62 9.69 -18.14 -4.27
CA ASN A 62 9.32 -19.00 -5.40
C ASN A 62 10.47 -19.91 -5.89
N LYS A 63 11.67 -19.80 -5.30
CA LYS A 63 12.82 -20.64 -5.65
C LYS A 63 12.95 -21.81 -4.69
N ASN A 64 13.10 -23.04 -5.22
CA ASN A 64 13.33 -24.23 -4.42
C ASN A 64 14.64 -24.14 -3.62
N GLY A 65 14.64 -24.67 -2.40
CA GLY A 65 15.80 -24.67 -1.50
C GLY A 65 16.01 -23.39 -0.70
N ASN A 66 15.21 -22.34 -0.92
CA ASN A 66 15.28 -21.13 -0.11
C ASN A 66 14.47 -21.26 1.19
N ASN A 67 15.01 -20.66 2.25
CA ASN A 67 14.22 -20.38 3.45
C ASN A 67 13.18 -19.30 3.13
N LYS A 68 11.92 -19.56 3.46
CA LYS A 68 10.84 -18.59 3.24
C LYS A 68 11.10 -17.32 4.04
N ARG A 69 10.93 -16.18 3.38
CA ARG A 69 10.96 -14.85 3.98
C ARG A 69 9.55 -14.32 4.12
N ASN A 70 9.25 -13.71 5.26
CA ASN A 70 8.00 -13.00 5.46
C ASN A 70 8.21 -11.51 5.21
N TRP A 71 7.22 -10.87 4.62
CA TRP A 71 7.21 -9.41 4.51
C TRP A 71 6.67 -8.82 5.81
N SER A 72 7.42 -7.89 6.42
CA SER A 72 7.10 -7.29 7.72
C SER A 72 5.77 -6.54 7.78
N HIS A 73 5.19 -6.22 6.62
CA HIS A 73 3.90 -5.52 6.50
C HIS A 73 2.79 -6.43 5.96
N PHE A 74 3.02 -7.75 5.89
CA PHE A 74 2.02 -8.70 5.41
C PHE A 74 0.93 -8.95 6.45
N GLU A 75 1.30 -8.98 7.73
CA GLU A 75 0.36 -9.14 8.84
C GLU A 75 0.01 -7.75 9.38
N VAL A 76 -1.25 -7.34 9.19
CA VAL A 76 -1.81 -6.23 9.96
C VAL A 76 -2.05 -6.77 11.37
N LYS A 77 -1.21 -6.39 12.33
CA LYS A 77 -1.48 -6.65 13.75
C LYS A 77 -2.69 -5.78 14.12
N LEU A 78 -3.85 -6.43 14.21
CA LEU A 78 -5.09 -5.87 14.75
C LEU A 78 -4.97 -5.70 16.27
#